data_AF-A0A2Z6RS75-F1
#
_entry.id   AF-A0A2Z6RS75-F1
#
_cell.length_a   1.000
_cell.length_b   1.000
_cell.length_c   1.000
_cell.angle_alpha   90.00
_cell.angle_beta   90.00
_cell.angle_gamma   90.00
#
_symmetry.space_group_name_H-M   'P 1'
#
loop_
_entity.id
_entity.type
_entity.pdbx_description
1 polymer ?
#
loop_
_entity_poly.entity_id
_entity_poly.type
_entity_poly.pdbx_seq_one_letter_code
_entity_poly.pdbx_strand_id
1 'polypeptide(L)'
;MSYDKVGQITYFFCLNIVDVASRYKKIYDDPEIPLVWPKLLITDRGPEFRGDCEKLMREHSVKIQKAKSKPTMGIVERYNRTLREKCGLSQDASDLLLPITERSRAWVKNLPLVVEDINNSITRQLGISPVDAIKEKEVFAKPSYLWDGPIGFDEEKLSNDVLVRYLLYPIDLEDGRRHAGDLNWSSCIYHIWESMVQKNQPVLYWLEEVPFGLTDDDDYVVKHPKRSFVREELMVISFDTELPSQWVLMN
;
A
#
# COMPACT_ATOMS: atom_id res chain seq x y z
N MET A 1 -20.94 6.48 -1.67
CA MET A 1 -21.67 6.57 -0.37
C MET A 1 -22.94 5.76 -0.52
N SER A 2 -23.20 4.78 0.34
CA SER A 2 -24.48 4.07 0.36
C SER A 2 -25.57 4.99 0.92
N TYR A 3 -26.67 5.15 0.19
CA TYR A 3 -27.82 5.95 0.61
C TYR A 3 -29.10 5.15 0.35
N ASP A 4 -30.12 5.37 1.18
CA ASP A 4 -31.50 5.03 0.84
C ASP A 4 -32.29 6.28 0.45
N LYS A 5 -33.35 6.07 -0.33
CA LYS A 5 -34.38 7.09 -0.53
C LYS A 5 -35.72 6.54 -0.09
N VAL A 6 -36.33 7.18 0.91
CA VAL A 6 -37.71 6.93 1.29
C VAL A 6 -38.49 8.21 1.02
N GLY A 7 -39.30 8.19 -0.04
CA GLY A 7 -39.98 9.39 -0.55
C GLY A 7 -38.99 10.41 -1.13
N GLN A 8 -39.18 11.69 -0.81
CA GLN A 8 -38.27 12.77 -1.23
C GLN A 8 -37.06 12.95 -0.30
N ILE A 9 -36.96 12.16 0.77
CA ILE A 9 -35.90 12.28 1.76
C ILE A 9 -34.82 11.25 1.44
N THR A 10 -33.58 11.74 1.31
CA THR A 10 -32.39 10.88 1.12
C THR A 10 -31.78 10.61 2.48
N TYR A 11 -31.80 9.35 2.89
CA TYR A 11 -31.16 8.88 4.11
C TYR A 11 -29.75 8.42 3.75
N PHE A 12 -28.76 9.26 4.08
CA PHE A 12 -27.36 8.84 4.04
C PHE A 12 -27.13 7.89 5.21
N PHE A 13 -27.01 6.60 4.93
CA PHE A 13 -26.54 5.65 5.93
C PHE A 13 -25.05 5.92 6.17
N CYS A 14 -24.75 6.84 7.08
CA CYS A 14 -23.53 6.73 7.87
C CYS A 14 -23.65 5.43 8.66
N LEU A 15 -23.15 4.32 8.11
CA LEU A 15 -22.71 3.19 8.91
C LEU A 15 -21.94 3.79 10.10
N ASN A 16 -22.50 3.69 11.31
CA ASN A 16 -22.00 4.28 12.57
C ASN A 16 -20.56 4.76 12.44
N ILE A 17 -20.38 6.03 12.04
CA ILE A 17 -19.07 6.69 11.99
C ILE A 17 -18.68 6.85 13.45
N VAL A 18 -18.03 5.82 13.96
CA VAL A 18 -16.97 6.05 14.91
C VAL A 18 -16.02 7.02 14.22
N ASP A 19 -16.00 8.26 14.69
CA ASP A 19 -15.03 9.25 14.24
C ASP A 19 -13.61 8.69 14.44
N VAL A 20 -12.86 8.54 13.36
CA VAL A 20 -11.48 8.03 13.35
C VAL A 20 -10.61 8.87 14.28
N ALA A 21 -10.84 10.19 14.35
CA ALA A 21 -10.11 11.08 15.24
C ALA A 21 -10.35 10.70 16.72
N SER A 22 -11.61 10.41 17.09
CA SER A 22 -11.95 9.93 18.44
C SER A 22 -11.25 8.61 18.81
N ARG A 23 -11.01 7.71 17.84
CA ARG A 23 -10.28 6.46 18.08
C ARG A 23 -8.79 6.68 18.26
N TYR A 24 -8.18 7.59 17.51
CA TYR A 24 -6.79 7.95 17.73
C TYR A 24 -6.57 8.54 19.12
N LYS A 25 -7.45 9.43 19.59
CA LYS A 25 -7.40 9.94 20.98
C LYS A 25 -7.45 8.80 22.00
N LYS A 26 -8.39 7.87 21.85
CA LYS A 26 -8.49 6.71 22.76
C LYS A 26 -7.26 5.80 22.76
N ILE A 27 -6.43 5.83 21.70
CA ILE A 27 -5.23 5.00 21.62
C ILE A 27 -4.03 5.74 22.19
N TYR A 28 -3.84 7.01 21.82
CA TYR A 28 -2.62 7.76 22.13
C TYR A 28 -2.70 8.61 23.40
N ASP A 29 -3.92 8.94 23.86
CA ASP A 29 -4.12 9.70 25.10
C ASP A 29 -4.35 8.77 26.31
N ASP A 30 -4.46 7.46 26.07
CA ASP A 30 -4.63 6.46 27.13
C ASP A 30 -3.27 6.10 27.76
N PRO A 31 -3.05 6.38 29.06
CA PRO A 31 -1.79 6.09 29.73
C PRO A 31 -1.51 4.59 29.92
N GLU A 32 -2.53 3.72 29.79
CA GLU A 32 -2.33 2.27 29.86
C GLU A 32 -1.76 1.70 28.55
N ILE A 33 -1.85 2.46 27.46
CA ILE A 33 -1.34 2.06 26.14
C ILE A 33 0.04 2.69 25.93
N PRO A 34 1.10 1.89 25.68
CA PRO A 34 2.47 2.40 25.54
C PRO A 34 2.74 3.13 24.21
N LEU A 35 1.69 3.49 23.46
CA LEU A 35 1.79 4.14 22.16
C LEU A 35 1.81 5.65 22.34
N VAL A 36 2.80 6.29 21.71
CA VAL A 36 2.89 7.74 21.64
C VAL A 36 2.43 8.25 20.28
N TRP A 37 2.01 9.51 20.23
CA TRP A 37 1.67 10.19 18.99
C TRP A 37 2.84 10.09 17.97
N PRO A 38 2.60 9.56 16.76
CA PRO A 38 3.66 9.34 15.78
C PRO A 38 4.10 10.63 15.12
N LYS A 39 5.32 10.67 14.58
CA LYS A 39 5.80 11.82 13.78
C LYS A 39 5.14 11.92 12.40
N LEU A 40 4.78 10.76 11.84
CA LEU A 40 4.21 10.60 10.51
C LEU A 40 3.10 9.56 10.55
N LEU A 41 1.93 9.91 10.02
CA LEU A 41 0.82 9.00 9.78
C LEU A 41 0.64 8.82 8.28
N ILE A 42 0.69 7.58 7.80
CA ILE A 42 0.41 7.24 6.41
C ILE A 42 -1.01 6.67 6.31
N THR A 43 -1.86 7.30 5.49
CA THR A 43 -3.25 6.86 5.27
C THR A 43 -3.52 6.72 3.78
N ASP A 44 -4.59 6.03 3.41
CA ASP A 44 -5.12 6.15 2.06
C ASP A 44 -5.82 7.51 1.86
N ARG A 45 -6.47 7.69 0.70
CA ARG A 45 -7.20 8.93 0.35
C ARG A 45 -8.65 8.92 0.84
N GLY A 46 -9.01 8.00 1.72
CA GLY A 46 -10.34 7.85 2.29
C GLY A 46 -10.87 9.14 2.92
N PRO A 47 -12.17 9.44 2.79
CA PRO A 47 -12.78 10.63 3.38
C PRO A 47 -12.75 10.64 4.91
N GLU A 48 -12.67 9.49 5.56
CA GLU A 48 -12.61 9.32 7.02
C GLU A 48 -11.33 9.89 7.64
N PHE A 49 -10.26 10.03 6.85
CA PHE A 49 -8.98 10.63 7.26
C PHE A 49 -8.88 12.11 6.90
N ARG A 50 -10.00 12.78 6.62
CA ARG A 50 -10.09 14.21 6.31
C ARG A 50 -10.80 14.97 7.43
N GLY A 51 -10.78 16.30 7.40
CA GLY A 51 -11.52 17.14 8.35
C GLY A 51 -10.97 17.03 9.77
N ASP A 52 -11.77 16.47 10.68
CA ASP A 52 -11.42 16.37 12.11
C ASP A 52 -10.17 15.54 12.37
N CYS A 53 -9.95 14.46 11.60
CA CYS A 53 -8.73 13.68 11.70
C CYS A 53 -7.49 14.50 11.31
N GLU A 54 -7.57 15.32 10.25
CA GLU A 54 -6.44 16.17 9.85
C GLU A 54 -6.16 17.27 10.87
N LYS A 55 -7.22 17.83 11.46
CA LYS A 55 -7.11 18.83 12.53
C LYS A 55 -6.41 18.23 13.75
N LEU A 56 -6.85 17.05 14.19
CA LEU A 56 -6.25 16.34 15.33
C LEU A 56 -4.77 16.04 15.11
N MET A 57 -4.40 15.54 13.94
CA MET A 57 -2.99 15.25 13.65
C MET A 57 -2.13 16.52 13.67
N ARG A 58 -2.65 17.66 13.19
CA ARG A 58 -1.93 18.96 13.27
C ARG A 58 -1.75 19.43 14.72
N GLU A 59 -2.76 19.28 15.57
CA GLU A 59 -2.69 19.63 17.00
C GLU A 59 -1.55 18.89 17.70
N HIS A 60 -1.34 17.61 17.36
CA HIS A 60 -0.26 16.78 17.90
C HIS A 60 1.04 16.79 17.06
N SER A 61 1.19 17.74 16.13
CA SER A 61 2.37 17.88 15.27
C SER A 61 2.72 16.63 14.43
N VAL A 62 1.71 15.81 14.12
CA VAL A 62 1.82 14.62 13.27
C VAL A 62 1.68 15.03 11.80
N LYS A 63 2.68 14.69 10.99
CA LYS A 63 2.58 14.87 9.54
C LYS A 63 1.69 13.79 8.94
N ILE A 64 0.77 14.14 8.05
CA ILE A 64 -0.03 13.17 7.30
C ILE A 64 0.56 13.01 5.91
N GLN A 65 0.83 11.78 5.50
CA GLN A 65 1.18 11.42 4.14
C GLN A 65 0.10 10.52 3.55
N LYS A 66 -0.43 10.93 2.40
CA LYS A 66 -1.38 10.09 1.65
C LYS A 66 -0.60 9.06 0.83
N ALA A 67 -0.95 7.79 0.99
CA ALA A 67 -0.36 6.69 0.24
C ALA A 67 -0.53 6.95 -1.26
N LYS A 68 0.58 6.80 -2.00
CA LYS A 68 0.60 6.98 -3.46
C LYS A 68 0.18 5.70 -4.17
N SER A 69 0.41 4.54 -3.56
CA SER A 69 0.10 3.22 -4.10
C SER A 69 -0.23 2.23 -2.98
N LYS A 70 -0.87 1.10 -3.32
CA LYS A 70 -1.19 0.02 -2.35
C LYS A 70 0.04 -0.54 -1.62
N PRO A 71 1.21 -0.75 -2.27
CA PRO A 71 2.41 -1.24 -1.58
C PRO A 71 2.84 -0.38 -0.38
N THR A 72 2.60 0.94 -0.42
CA THR A 72 2.90 1.84 0.71
C THR A 72 2.12 1.45 1.98
N MET A 73 0.96 0.81 1.83
CA MET A 73 0.10 0.35 2.91
C MET A 73 0.25 -1.16 3.21
N GLY A 74 1.26 -1.82 2.63
CA GLY A 74 1.42 -3.27 2.67
C GLY A 74 1.47 -3.86 4.09
N ILE A 75 2.03 -3.12 5.06
CA ILE A 75 2.06 -3.53 6.48
C ILE A 75 0.64 -3.60 7.05
N VAL A 76 -0.16 -2.55 6.86
CA VAL A 76 -1.53 -2.47 7.35
C VAL A 76 -2.42 -3.49 6.63
N GLU A 77 -2.27 -3.64 5.32
CA GLU A 77 -3.02 -4.65 4.56
C GLU A 77 -2.68 -6.09 5.01
N ARG A 78 -1.40 -6.37 5.29
CA ARG A 78 -0.97 -7.67 5.83
C ARG A 78 -1.58 -7.92 7.21
N TYR A 79 -1.54 -6.92 8.10
CA TYR A 79 -2.16 -7.01 9.42
C TYR A 79 -3.67 -7.27 9.32
N ASN A 80 -4.39 -6.51 8.49
CA ASN A 80 -5.83 -6.66 8.30
C ASN A 80 -6.21 -8.06 7.80
N ARG A 81 -5.40 -8.64 6.89
CA ARG A 81 -5.58 -10.02 6.46
C ARG A 81 -5.40 -11.00 7.62
N THR A 82 -4.33 -10.88 8.40
CA THR A 82 -4.09 -11.75 9.57
C THR A 82 -5.20 -11.64 10.62
N LEU A 83 -5.68 -10.42 10.88
CA LEU A 83 -6.81 -10.18 11.78
C LEU A 83 -8.07 -10.89 11.29
N ARG A 84 -8.39 -10.77 9.99
CA ARG A 84 -9.54 -11.42 9.36
C ARG A 84 -9.44 -12.94 9.43
N GLU A 85 -8.27 -13.51 9.14
CA GLU A 85 -8.03 -14.96 9.20
C GLU A 85 -8.25 -15.51 10.61
N LYS A 86 -7.68 -14.85 11.64
CA LYS A 86 -7.85 -15.27 13.04
C LYS A 86 -9.30 -15.09 13.53
N CYS A 87 -9.95 -13.98 13.19
CA CYS A 87 -11.35 -13.75 13.56
C CYS A 87 -12.31 -14.71 12.85
N GLY A 88 -12.04 -14.99 11.57
CA GLY A 88 -12.88 -15.80 10.69
C GLY A 88 -13.12 -17.20 11.23
N LEU A 89 -12.07 -17.87 11.75
CA LEU A 89 -12.22 -19.20 12.35
C LEU A 89 -13.28 -19.26 13.45
N SER A 90 -13.29 -18.27 14.35
CA SER A 90 -14.27 -18.22 15.44
C SER A 90 -15.68 -17.83 14.97
N GLN A 91 -15.74 -17.00 13.92
CA GLN A 91 -16.99 -16.59 13.31
C GLN A 91 -17.65 -17.77 12.58
N ASP A 92 -16.89 -18.45 11.73
CA ASP A 92 -17.36 -19.59 10.94
C ASP A 92 -17.85 -20.71 11.86
N ALA A 93 -17.09 -21.04 12.92
CA ALA A 93 -17.50 -22.02 13.92
C ALA A 93 -18.81 -21.62 14.62
N SER A 94 -18.99 -20.34 14.93
CA SER A 94 -20.22 -19.85 15.56
C SER A 94 -21.40 -19.83 14.59
N ASP A 95 -21.18 -19.42 13.34
CA ASP A 95 -22.24 -19.33 12.33
C ASP A 95 -22.75 -20.72 11.93
N LEU A 96 -21.87 -21.75 11.91
CA LEU A 96 -22.26 -23.15 11.69
C LEU A 96 -23.20 -23.71 12.77
N LEU A 97 -23.19 -23.14 13.98
CA LEU A 97 -24.02 -23.57 15.10
C LEU A 97 -25.32 -22.77 15.23
N LEU A 98 -25.46 -21.66 14.50
CA LEU A 98 -26.62 -20.80 14.55
C LEU A 98 -27.66 -21.16 13.46
N PRO A 99 -28.95 -20.92 13.72
CA PRO A 99 -29.95 -20.97 12.66
C PRO A 99 -29.61 -19.97 11.53
N ILE A 100 -29.96 -20.31 10.28
CA ILE A 100 -29.68 -19.48 9.08
C ILE A 100 -30.22 -18.04 9.21
N THR A 101 -31.23 -17.83 10.05
CA THR A 101 -31.85 -16.52 10.31
C THR A 101 -31.04 -15.62 11.24
N GLU A 102 -30.05 -16.16 11.94
CA GLU A 102 -29.23 -15.44 12.91
C GLU A 102 -27.83 -15.19 12.36
N ARG A 103 -27.19 -14.10 12.81
CA ARG A 103 -25.81 -13.77 12.46
C ARG A 103 -24.98 -13.69 13.72
N SER A 104 -23.88 -14.43 13.78
CA SER A 104 -22.98 -14.35 14.92
C SER A 104 -22.27 -13.00 14.98
N ARG A 105 -22.03 -12.52 16.20
CA ARG A 105 -21.11 -11.41 16.52
C ARG A 105 -19.92 -11.91 17.34
N ALA A 106 -19.62 -13.22 17.27
CA ALA A 106 -18.53 -13.84 18.00
C ALA A 106 -17.19 -13.16 17.70
N TRP A 107 -16.95 -12.80 16.43
CA TRP A 107 -15.72 -12.09 16.06
C TRP A 107 -15.52 -10.77 16.82
N VAL A 108 -16.59 -10.02 17.12
CA VAL A 108 -16.51 -8.75 17.88
C VAL A 108 -16.12 -9.02 19.33
N LYS A 109 -16.69 -10.06 19.95
CA LYS A 109 -16.38 -10.45 21.32
C LYS A 109 -14.96 -10.99 21.46
N ASN A 110 -14.49 -11.71 20.46
CA ASN A 110 -13.16 -12.31 20.43
C ASN A 110 -12.07 -11.34 19.97
N LEU A 111 -12.44 -10.19 19.40
CA LEU A 111 -11.49 -9.23 18.84
C LEU A 111 -10.38 -8.82 19.83
N PRO A 112 -10.66 -8.50 21.11
CA PRO A 112 -9.61 -8.15 22.08
C PRO A 112 -8.61 -9.30 22.28
N LEU A 113 -9.09 -10.53 22.40
CA LEU A 113 -8.25 -11.72 22.58
C LEU A 113 -7.38 -11.99 21.34
N VAL A 114 -7.94 -11.80 20.14
CA VAL A 114 -7.19 -11.95 18.89
C VAL A 114 -6.10 -10.88 18.76
N VAL A 115 -6.41 -9.63 19.12
CA VAL A 115 -5.42 -8.54 19.10
C VAL A 115 -4.31 -8.79 20.12
N GLU A 116 -4.67 -9.24 21.33
CA GLU A 116 -3.71 -9.62 22.36
C GLU A 116 -2.79 -10.75 21.89
N ASP A 117 -3.33 -11.79 21.27
CA ASP A 117 -2.56 -12.89 20.67
C ASP A 117 -1.63 -12.39 19.55
N ILE A 118 -2.09 -11.50 18.66
CA ILE A 118 -1.24 -10.92 17.61
C ILE A 118 -0.09 -10.11 18.22
N ASN A 119 -0.34 -9.34 19.27
CA ASN A 119 0.67 -8.48 19.90
C ASN A 119 1.72 -9.24 20.72
N ASN A 120 1.37 -10.42 21.24
CA ASN A 120 2.26 -11.25 22.06
C ASN A 120 2.90 -12.41 21.28
N SER A 121 2.36 -12.78 20.11
CA SER A 121 2.92 -13.86 19.30
C SER A 121 4.16 -13.44 18.51
N ILE A 122 5.14 -14.35 18.42
CA ILE A 122 6.35 -14.13 17.64
C ILE A 122 5.97 -14.09 16.16
N THR A 123 6.29 -12.97 15.50
CA THR A 123 6.01 -12.84 14.07
C THR A 123 7.12 -13.48 13.25
N ARG A 124 6.77 -14.22 12.19
CA ARG A 124 7.76 -14.79 11.25
C ARG A 124 8.67 -13.71 10.64
N GLN A 125 8.12 -12.53 10.41
CA GLN A 125 8.82 -11.41 9.77
C GLN A 125 9.84 -10.74 10.70
N LEU A 126 9.53 -10.52 11.99
CA LEU A 126 10.46 -9.86 12.91
C LEU A 126 11.32 -10.87 13.68
N GLY A 127 10.83 -12.10 13.88
CA GLY A 127 11.44 -13.08 14.78
C GLY A 127 11.24 -12.77 16.26
N ILE A 128 10.49 -11.71 16.58
CA ILE A 128 10.10 -11.28 17.93
C ILE A 128 8.61 -10.89 17.96
N SER A 129 8.06 -10.71 19.16
CA SER A 129 6.69 -10.24 19.38
C SER A 129 6.58 -8.73 19.14
N PRO A 130 5.43 -8.20 18.66
CA PRO A 130 5.22 -6.76 18.55
C PRO A 130 5.39 -5.99 19.87
N VAL A 131 5.00 -6.57 21.01
CA VAL A 131 5.13 -5.94 22.34
C VAL A 131 6.59 -5.79 22.79
N ASP A 132 7.49 -6.62 22.29
CA ASP A 132 8.92 -6.47 22.54
C ASP A 132 9.56 -5.58 21.46
N ALA A 133 9.14 -5.72 20.21
CA ALA A 133 9.61 -4.91 19.09
C ALA A 133 9.41 -3.40 19.29
N ILE A 134 8.30 -3.00 19.91
CA ILE A 134 7.99 -1.58 20.16
C ILE A 134 8.97 -0.90 21.14
N LYS A 135 9.64 -1.68 21.99
CA LYS A 135 10.62 -1.16 22.96
C LYS A 135 11.97 -0.86 22.29
N GLU A 136 12.22 -1.48 21.15
CA GLU A 136 13.44 -1.31 20.37
C GLU A 136 13.37 -0.06 19.50
N LYS A 137 14.51 0.61 19.32
CA LYS A 137 14.59 1.77 18.44
C LYS A 137 14.44 1.41 16.97
N GLU A 138 15.00 0.26 16.58
CA GLU A 138 15.03 -0.26 15.22
C GLU A 138 14.85 -1.77 15.26
N VAL A 139 14.03 -2.30 14.36
CA VAL A 139 13.77 -3.74 14.25
C VAL A 139 14.00 -4.18 12.82
N PHE A 140 14.86 -5.18 12.65
CA PHE A 140 15.12 -5.74 11.33
C PHE A 140 14.01 -6.72 10.93
N ALA A 141 13.33 -6.42 9.83
CA ALA A 141 12.38 -7.33 9.23
C ALA A 141 13.09 -8.31 8.29
N LYS A 142 12.83 -9.60 8.47
CA LYS A 142 13.14 -10.63 7.48
C LYS A 142 12.31 -10.37 6.21
N PRO A 143 12.85 -10.69 5.03
CA PRO A 143 12.09 -10.58 3.79
C PRO A 143 10.88 -11.52 3.84
N SER A 144 9.77 -11.09 3.22
CA SER A 144 8.51 -11.83 3.21
C SER A 144 8.59 -13.15 2.42
N TYR A 145 9.47 -13.16 1.42
CA TYR A 145 9.86 -14.28 0.58
C TYR A 145 11.36 -14.51 0.70
N LEU A 146 11.79 -15.76 0.52
CA LEU A 146 13.22 -16.04 0.37
C LEU A 146 13.67 -15.38 -0.93
N TRP A 147 14.65 -14.50 -0.83
CA TRP A 147 15.32 -13.94 -2.00
C TRP A 147 16.40 -14.92 -2.43
N ASP A 148 16.42 -15.28 -3.70
CA ASP A 148 17.48 -16.07 -4.30
C ASP A 148 18.34 -15.12 -5.15
N GLY A 149 19.53 -14.79 -4.65
CA GLY A 149 20.45 -13.88 -5.32
C GLY A 149 21.06 -12.80 -4.41
N PRO A 150 21.92 -11.95 -4.98
CA PRO A 150 22.48 -10.81 -4.27
C PRO A 150 21.40 -9.76 -3.95
N ILE A 151 21.58 -9.03 -2.84
CA ILE A 151 20.63 -7.99 -2.39
C ILE A 151 21.38 -6.78 -1.85
N GLY A 152 20.88 -5.58 -2.12
CA GLY A 152 21.46 -4.35 -1.61
C GLY A 152 22.81 -4.05 -2.25
N PHE A 153 23.88 -4.02 -1.44
CA PHE A 153 25.21 -3.69 -1.95
C PHE A 153 25.81 -4.75 -2.87
N ASP A 154 25.37 -6.00 -2.73
CA ASP A 154 25.86 -7.09 -3.56
C ASP A 154 25.08 -7.18 -4.89
N GLU A 155 23.92 -6.50 -5.00
CA GLU A 155 23.06 -6.50 -6.18
C GLU A 155 23.70 -5.67 -7.32
N GLU A 156 23.76 -6.25 -8.53
CA GLU A 156 24.25 -5.53 -9.69
C GLU A 156 23.25 -4.43 -10.08
N LYS A 157 23.67 -3.19 -9.83
CA LYS A 157 22.87 -2.00 -10.09
C LYS A 157 22.78 -1.73 -11.59
N LEU A 158 21.56 -1.51 -12.09
CA LEU A 158 21.36 -1.03 -13.46
C LEU A 158 21.98 0.36 -13.64
N SER A 159 22.69 0.53 -14.75
CA SER A 159 23.26 1.82 -15.12
C SER A 159 22.18 2.77 -15.63
N ASN A 160 22.38 4.08 -15.41
CA ASN A 160 21.40 5.11 -15.73
C ASN A 160 21.22 5.34 -17.24
N ASP A 161 22.16 4.89 -18.07
CA ASP A 161 22.13 4.96 -19.53
C ASP A 161 21.22 3.90 -20.17
N VAL A 162 20.77 2.92 -19.39
CA VAL A 162 19.91 1.84 -19.86
C VAL A 162 18.46 2.31 -19.98
N LEU A 163 17.81 1.91 -21.07
CA LEU A 163 16.39 2.11 -21.29
C LEU A 163 15.58 0.98 -20.67
N VAL A 164 14.49 1.30 -19.99
CA VAL A 164 13.64 0.30 -19.33
C VAL A 164 12.15 0.49 -19.61
N ARG A 165 11.41 -0.62 -19.56
CA ARG A 165 9.96 -0.65 -19.31
C ARG A 165 9.72 -1.18 -17.92
N TYR A 166 8.65 -0.73 -17.28
CA TYR A 166 8.28 -1.24 -15.96
C TYR A 166 7.06 -2.16 -16.01
N LEU A 167 6.97 -3.09 -15.07
CA LEU A 167 5.84 -4.01 -14.93
C LEU A 167 4.59 -3.25 -14.48
N LEU A 168 3.51 -3.33 -15.26
CA LEU A 168 2.24 -2.66 -14.96
C LEU A 168 1.52 -3.35 -13.81
N TYR A 169 1.09 -2.62 -12.79
CA TYR A 169 0.09 -3.11 -11.84
C TYR A 169 -1.32 -2.67 -12.24
N PRO A 170 -2.37 -3.29 -11.68
CA PRO A 170 -3.74 -2.83 -11.91
C PRO A 170 -3.96 -1.35 -11.61
N ILE A 171 -3.20 -0.76 -10.67
CA ILE A 171 -3.27 0.68 -10.36
C ILE A 171 -2.75 1.59 -11.47
N ASP A 172 -1.91 1.06 -12.36
CA ASP A 172 -1.32 1.78 -13.49
C ASP A 172 -2.25 1.75 -14.71
N LEU A 173 -3.36 0.99 -14.66
CA LEU A 173 -4.40 0.92 -15.70
C LEU A 173 -5.53 1.90 -15.36
N GLU A 174 -6.05 2.62 -16.36
CA GLU A 174 -7.07 3.66 -16.16
C GLU A 174 -8.36 3.13 -15.50
N ASP A 175 -8.77 1.90 -15.78
CA ASP A 175 -9.98 1.27 -15.21
C ASP A 175 -9.69 0.38 -13.98
N GLY A 176 -8.42 0.27 -13.54
CA GLY A 176 -8.06 -0.53 -12.36
C GLY A 176 -8.25 -2.05 -12.49
N ARG A 177 -8.70 -2.54 -13.66
CA ARG A 177 -8.97 -3.94 -13.98
C ARG A 177 -8.06 -4.39 -15.11
N ARG A 178 -7.55 -5.62 -15.01
CA ARG A 178 -6.77 -6.26 -16.07
C ARG A 178 -7.70 -7.09 -16.96
N HIS A 179 -7.69 -6.82 -18.25
CA HIS A 179 -8.25 -7.69 -19.28
C HIS A 179 -7.18 -8.68 -19.77
N ALA A 180 -7.62 -9.81 -20.34
CA ALA A 180 -6.71 -10.85 -20.82
C ALA A 180 -5.76 -10.40 -21.94
N GLY A 181 -6.08 -9.29 -22.62
CA GLY A 181 -5.25 -8.70 -23.69
C GLY A 181 -4.35 -7.55 -23.24
N ASP A 182 -4.36 -7.17 -21.96
CA ASP A 182 -3.56 -6.04 -21.49
C ASP A 182 -2.07 -6.35 -21.50
N LEU A 183 -1.26 -5.34 -21.81
CA LEU A 183 0.19 -5.45 -21.76
C LEU A 183 0.66 -5.70 -20.33
N ASN A 184 1.65 -6.58 -20.17
CA ASN A 184 2.30 -6.78 -18.87
C ASN A 184 3.27 -5.64 -18.53
N TRP A 185 3.84 -4.99 -19.53
CA TRP A 185 4.87 -3.95 -19.42
C TRP A 185 4.34 -2.60 -19.88
N SER A 186 4.91 -1.51 -19.34
CA SER A 186 4.58 -0.14 -19.73
C SER A 186 4.71 0.04 -21.24
N SER A 187 3.79 0.80 -21.84
CA SER A 187 3.82 1.13 -23.28
C SER A 187 4.93 2.13 -23.63
N CYS A 188 5.27 3.03 -22.70
CA CYS A 188 6.37 3.97 -22.83
C CYS A 188 7.70 3.38 -22.31
N ILE A 189 8.79 4.01 -22.74
CA ILE A 189 10.16 3.73 -22.33
C ILE A 189 10.60 4.80 -21.34
N TYR A 190 11.45 4.41 -20.40
CA TYR A 190 11.94 5.28 -19.34
C TYR A 190 13.46 5.19 -19.21
N HIS A 191 14.07 6.29 -18.79
CA HIS A 191 15.42 6.31 -18.22
C HIS A 191 15.33 6.11 -16.71
N ILE A 192 16.40 5.55 -16.14
CA ILE A 192 16.58 5.51 -14.69
C ILE A 192 17.10 6.89 -14.27
N TRP A 193 16.24 7.66 -13.59
CA TRP A 193 16.55 9.00 -13.12
C TRP A 193 17.31 8.96 -11.78
N GLU A 194 16.85 8.11 -10.86
CA GLU A 194 17.45 7.96 -9.53
C GLU A 194 17.43 6.50 -9.10
N SER A 195 18.38 6.12 -8.26
CA SER A 195 18.42 4.79 -7.66
C SER A 195 19.01 4.81 -6.26
N MET A 196 18.40 4.05 -5.35
CA MET A 196 18.74 3.98 -3.93
C MET A 196 19.13 2.56 -3.55
N VAL A 197 20.27 2.43 -2.88
CA VAL A 197 20.79 1.16 -2.37
C VAL A 197 20.79 1.20 -0.85
N GLN A 198 20.28 0.15 -0.22
CA GLN A 198 20.36 -0.05 1.22
C GLN A 198 20.83 -1.47 1.52
N LYS A 199 21.54 -1.64 2.65
CA LYS A 199 21.97 -2.98 3.08
C LYS A 199 20.75 -3.87 3.30
N ASN A 200 20.78 -5.09 2.77
CA ASN A 200 19.71 -6.10 2.91
C ASN A 200 18.34 -5.67 2.35
N GLN A 201 18.28 -4.71 1.43
CA GLN A 201 17.06 -4.35 0.69
C GLN A 201 17.34 -4.35 -0.81
N PRO A 202 16.36 -4.68 -1.67
CA PRO A 202 16.55 -4.59 -3.11
C PRO A 202 16.81 -3.14 -3.53
N VAL A 203 17.58 -2.95 -4.61
CA VAL A 203 17.82 -1.63 -5.18
C VAL A 203 16.49 -1.04 -5.68
N LEU A 204 16.21 0.20 -5.27
CA LEU A 204 15.03 0.94 -5.72
C LEU A 204 15.41 1.88 -6.85
N TYR A 205 14.59 1.91 -7.90
CA TYR A 205 14.77 2.73 -9.09
C TYR A 205 13.58 3.69 -9.26
N TRP A 206 13.87 4.93 -9.63
CA TRP A 206 12.90 5.94 -10.05
C TRP A 206 13.10 6.24 -11.53
N LEU A 207 11.98 6.39 -12.23
CA LEU A 207 11.95 6.43 -13.69
C LEU A 207 11.48 7.78 -14.20
N GLU A 208 11.98 8.14 -15.38
CA GLU A 208 11.63 9.34 -16.12
C GLU A 208 11.32 8.97 -17.58
N GLU A 209 10.14 9.37 -18.08
CA GLU A 209 9.69 8.98 -19.42
C GLU A 209 10.58 9.59 -20.50
N VAL A 210 10.96 8.79 -21.50
CA VAL A 210 11.72 9.27 -22.65
C VAL A 210 10.77 10.01 -23.60
N PRO A 211 10.94 11.32 -23.83
CA PRO A 211 10.12 12.06 -24.79
C PRO A 211 10.48 11.63 -26.22
N PHE A 212 9.60 10.88 -26.88
CA PHE A 212 9.77 10.52 -28.30
C PHE A 212 9.08 11.54 -29.21
N GLY A 213 9.87 12.40 -29.88
CA GLY A 213 9.47 13.04 -31.13
C GLY A 213 8.34 14.07 -31.09
N LEU A 214 8.29 14.95 -30.09
CA LEU A 214 7.50 16.18 -30.19
C LEU A 214 8.42 17.33 -30.60
N THR A 215 8.32 17.69 -31.87
CA THR A 215 8.94 18.86 -32.49
C THR A 215 8.38 20.16 -31.92
N ASP A 216 9.28 21.01 -31.45
CA ASP A 216 9.31 22.47 -31.46
C ASP A 216 8.12 23.34 -30.98
N ASP A 217 6.95 22.80 -30.61
CA ASP A 217 5.89 23.60 -29.97
C ASP A 217 5.17 22.86 -28.81
N ASP A 218 5.24 23.50 -27.63
CA ASP A 218 4.41 23.42 -26.43
C ASP A 218 4.36 22.16 -25.51
N ASP A 219 4.88 22.38 -24.28
CA ASP A 219 4.40 21.87 -22.98
C ASP A 219 4.32 20.34 -22.77
N TYR A 220 5.27 19.56 -23.31
CA TYR A 220 5.38 18.15 -22.95
C TYR A 220 5.83 17.97 -21.48
N VAL A 221 4.86 17.67 -20.62
CA VAL A 221 5.12 17.34 -19.22
C VAL A 221 5.73 15.95 -19.14
N VAL A 222 7.04 15.90 -18.85
CA VAL A 222 7.76 14.66 -18.53
C VAL A 222 7.03 13.91 -17.43
N LYS A 223 6.62 12.67 -17.71
CA LYS A 223 5.88 11.86 -16.75
C LYS A 223 6.85 11.04 -15.93
N HIS A 224 6.65 11.12 -14.62
CA HIS A 224 7.30 10.23 -13.66
C HIS A 224 6.25 9.29 -13.07
N PRO A 225 6.47 7.96 -13.13
CA PRO A 225 5.65 7.03 -12.38
C PRO A 225 5.62 7.42 -10.90
N LYS A 226 4.46 7.30 -10.25
CA LYS A 226 4.27 7.78 -8.87
C LYS A 226 4.92 6.90 -7.80
N ARG A 227 5.59 5.81 -8.20
CA ARG A 227 6.22 4.80 -7.34
C ARG A 227 7.64 4.48 -7.81
N SER A 228 8.44 3.92 -6.91
CA SER A 228 9.71 3.28 -7.24
C SER A 228 9.51 1.83 -7.68
N PHE A 229 10.56 1.25 -8.26
CA PHE A 229 10.59 -0.10 -8.82
C PHE A 229 11.81 -0.87 -8.32
N VAL A 230 11.69 -2.20 -8.21
CA VAL A 230 12.83 -3.11 -8.02
C VAL A 230 13.32 -3.67 -9.36
N ARG A 231 14.50 -4.30 -9.37
CA ARG A 231 15.13 -4.84 -10.59
C ARG A 231 14.21 -5.77 -11.39
N GLU A 232 13.43 -6.61 -10.73
CA GLU A 232 12.52 -7.61 -11.33
C GLU A 232 11.29 -6.96 -11.98
N GLU A 233 10.96 -5.74 -11.56
CA GLU A 233 9.89 -4.95 -12.15
C GLU A 233 10.35 -4.15 -13.37
N LEU A 234 11.64 -4.26 -13.76
CA LEU A 234 12.22 -3.55 -14.88
C LEU A 234 12.68 -4.52 -15.97
N MET A 235 12.18 -4.28 -17.17
CA MET A 235 12.66 -4.92 -18.39
C MET A 235 13.62 -3.96 -19.08
N VAL A 236 14.89 -4.36 -19.17
CA VAL A 236 15.91 -3.65 -19.94
C VAL A 236 15.60 -3.80 -21.43
N ILE A 237 15.54 -2.68 -22.13
CA ILE A 237 15.34 -2.61 -23.57
C ILE A 237 16.72 -2.51 -24.22
N SER A 238 17.02 -3.43 -25.12
CA SER A 238 18.25 -3.39 -25.89
C SER A 238 18.19 -2.27 -26.95
N PHE A 239 19.33 -1.64 -27.24
CA PHE A 239 19.43 -0.51 -28.17
C PHE A 239 19.01 -0.85 -29.61
N ASP A 240 19.01 -2.14 -29.97
CA ASP A 240 18.57 -2.69 -31.26
C ASP A 240 17.07 -2.99 -31.33
N THR A 241 16.30 -2.68 -30.28
CA THR A 241 14.86 -2.91 -30.27
C THR A 241 14.15 -1.93 -31.19
N GLU A 242 13.67 -2.38 -32.34
CA GLU A 242 12.78 -1.61 -33.20
C GLU A 242 11.40 -1.46 -32.54
N LEU A 243 10.97 -0.21 -32.35
CA LEU A 243 9.64 0.09 -31.84
C LEU A 243 8.62 0.09 -32.99
N PRO A 244 7.38 -0.36 -32.74
CA PRO A 244 6.33 -0.26 -33.74
C PRO A 244 6.14 1.19 -34.18
N SER A 245 5.93 1.39 -35.48
CA SER A 245 5.76 2.70 -36.09
C SER A 245 4.58 3.45 -35.45
N GLN A 246 4.79 4.74 -35.14
CA GLN A 246 3.82 5.58 -34.41
C GLN A 246 2.43 5.64 -35.07
N TRP A 247 2.33 5.44 -36.38
CA TRP A 247 1.07 5.37 -37.12
C TRP A 247 0.16 4.21 -36.69
N VAL A 248 0.72 3.16 -36.06
CA VAL A 248 -0.07 2.04 -35.51
C VAL A 248 -0.72 2.41 -34.17
N LEU A 249 -0.20 3.43 -33.48
CA LEU A 249 -0.66 3.90 -32.17
C LEU A 249 -1.72 5.00 -32.25
N MET A 250 -1.98 5.54 -33.44
CA MET A 250 -3.00 6.57 -33.71
C MET A 250 -4.26 5.93 -34.31
N ASN A 251 -5.07 5.26 -33.49
CA ASN A 251 -6.44 4.87 -33.81
C ASN A 251 -7.35 5.12 -32.61
#